data_AF-A0A519LJG6-F1
#
_entry.id   AF-A0A519LJG6-F1
#
_cell.length_a   1.000
_cell.length_b   1.000
_cell.length_c   1.000
_cell.angle_alpha   90.00
_cell.angle_beta   90.00
_cell.angle_gamma   90.00
#
_symmetry.space_group_name_H-M   'P 1'
#
loop_
_entity.id
_entity.type
_entity.pdbx_description
1 polymer ?
#
loop_
_entity_poly.entity_id
_entity_poly.type
_entity_poly.pdbx_seq_one_letter_code
_entity_poly.pdbx_strand_id
1 'polypeptide(L)'
;MKNFLCLFVALAIILGSCSHDDSNEPDNGNNVTLPKKIQYTNPDYPDRNFTSAIKYVGNRIVSFTTEKTRTDYTYQGNLIVKITTYDIRYNKNDKLVEDSYSYTGGKLSSWTSAENFTSEYPFGEYRSKSVYTYNADDTITKEKYQINTTTGEETKSNYFDVFTYKNGNLITLVSTDTNSLPYSVNTSIYEYDTKKQSI
;
A
#
# COMPACT_ATOMS: atom_id res chain seq x y z
N MET A 1 -6.04 -4.51 21.98
CA MET A 1 -6.11 -5.24 20.70
C MET A 1 -6.05 -4.21 19.58
N LYS A 2 -4.89 -4.08 18.93
CA LYS A 2 -4.61 -3.07 17.90
C LYS A 2 -4.95 -3.70 16.55
N ASN A 3 -6.09 -3.33 15.96
CA ASN A 3 -6.53 -3.88 14.69
C ASN A 3 -5.67 -3.27 13.57
N PHE A 4 -4.76 -4.06 13.00
CA PHE A 4 -4.08 -3.75 11.76
C PHE A 4 -5.11 -3.77 10.62
N LEU A 5 -5.54 -2.59 10.18
CA LEU A 5 -6.18 -2.44 8.87
C LEU A 5 -5.04 -2.56 7.83
N CYS A 6 -4.78 -3.76 7.34
CA CYS A 6 -4.02 -3.97 6.11
C CYS A 6 -4.83 -3.37 4.95
N LEU A 7 -4.60 -2.10 4.64
CA LEU A 7 -5.14 -1.46 3.45
C LEU A 7 -4.31 -1.91 2.25
N PHE A 8 -4.81 -2.96 1.58
CA PHE A 8 -4.59 -3.20 0.17
C PHE A 8 -5.12 -1.99 -0.63
N VAL A 9 -4.31 -0.94 -0.75
CA VAL A 9 -4.55 0.18 -1.69
C VAL A 9 -3.26 0.42 -2.46
N ALA A 10 -2.89 -0.54 -3.30
CA ALA A 10 -1.85 -0.35 -4.31
C ALA A 10 -2.19 -0.99 -5.67
N LEU A 11 -3.42 -1.52 -5.85
CA LEU A 11 -3.91 -2.02 -7.13
C LEU A 11 -5.19 -1.27 -7.54
N ALA A 12 -5.04 -0.04 -8.03
CA ALA A 12 -6.14 0.66 -8.72
C ALA A 12 -5.64 1.61 -9.83
N ILE A 13 -4.48 1.31 -10.45
CA ILE A 13 -3.97 2.08 -11.60
C ILE A 13 -3.66 1.12 -12.75
N ILE A 14 -4.69 0.43 -13.24
CA ILE A 14 -4.72 -0.14 -14.59
C ILE A 14 -6.15 0.01 -15.15
N LEU A 15 -6.62 1.25 -15.29
CA LEU A 15 -7.83 1.58 -16.07
C LEU A 15 -7.44 2.41 -17.29
N GLY A 16 -6.53 1.89 -18.11
CA GLY A 16 -5.99 2.60 -19.27
C GLY A 16 -5.82 1.77 -20.55
N SER A 17 -6.43 0.59 -20.68
CA SER A 17 -6.39 -0.13 -21.96
C SER A 17 -7.54 -1.12 -22.13
N CYS A 18 -8.76 -0.60 -22.18
CA CYS A 18 -9.89 -1.27 -22.83
C CYS A 18 -10.64 -0.22 -23.65
N SER A 19 -10.12 0.16 -24.81
CA SER A 19 -10.95 0.61 -25.93
C SER A 19 -10.38 0.03 -27.22
N HIS A 20 -10.91 -1.11 -27.63
CA HIS A 20 -11.01 -1.38 -29.05
C HIS A 20 -12.27 -0.65 -29.49
N ASP A 21 -12.10 0.58 -29.95
CA ASP A 21 -13.02 1.22 -30.88
C ASP A 21 -12.22 2.24 -31.68
N ASP A 22 -12.07 1.94 -32.96
CA ASP A 22 -11.52 2.83 -33.98
C ASP A 22 -12.43 4.06 -34.09
N SER A 23 -12.06 5.17 -33.45
CA SER A 23 -12.51 6.48 -33.90
C SER A 23 -11.47 7.56 -33.57
N ASN A 24 -11.05 8.25 -34.63
CA ASN A 24 -10.05 9.31 -34.62
C ASN A 24 -10.63 10.61 -34.04
N GLU A 25 -10.77 10.71 -32.72
CA GLU A 25 -10.91 12.02 -32.06
C GLU A 25 -9.86 12.21 -30.96
N PRO A 26 -9.32 13.43 -30.80
CA PRO A 26 -8.37 13.72 -29.74
C PRO A 26 -9.10 13.71 -28.40
N ASP A 27 -8.82 12.68 -27.59
CA ASP A 27 -9.37 12.47 -26.25
C ASP A 27 -9.08 13.69 -25.36
N ASN A 28 -10.06 14.60 -25.32
CA ASN A 28 -10.03 15.84 -24.58
C ASN A 28 -10.36 15.51 -23.12
N GLY A 29 -9.36 15.00 -22.40
CA GLY A 29 -9.36 14.88 -20.93
C GLY A 29 -10.61 14.23 -20.37
N ASN A 30 -10.70 12.90 -20.46
CA ASN A 30 -11.66 12.06 -19.72
C ASN A 30 -12.11 12.71 -18.40
N ASN A 31 -13.38 13.10 -18.32
CA ASN A 31 -14.04 13.65 -17.13
C ASN A 31 -14.15 12.56 -16.05
N VAL A 32 -13.03 12.19 -15.44
CA VAL A 32 -12.99 11.20 -14.36
C VAL A 32 -13.63 11.81 -13.11
N THR A 33 -14.80 11.27 -12.73
CA THR A 33 -15.46 11.64 -11.47
C THR A 33 -14.80 10.88 -10.32
N LEU A 34 -14.14 11.60 -9.41
CA LEU A 34 -13.43 11.01 -8.27
C LEU A 34 -14.22 11.19 -6.96
N PRO A 35 -14.33 10.14 -6.13
CA PRO A 35 -15.06 10.21 -4.86
C PRO A 35 -14.34 11.14 -3.89
N LYS A 36 -15.03 12.16 -3.37
CA LYS A 36 -14.44 13.11 -2.40
C LYS A 36 -14.75 12.78 -0.95
N LYS A 37 -15.63 11.81 -0.71
CA LYS A 37 -16.11 11.43 0.62
C LYS A 37 -16.40 9.93 0.65
N ILE A 38 -16.01 9.26 1.71
CA ILE A 38 -16.46 7.89 2.02
C ILE A 38 -17.14 7.93 3.38
N GLN A 39 -18.25 7.22 3.50
CA GLN A 39 -18.95 7.07 4.76
C GLN A 39 -19.12 5.58 5.05
N TYR A 40 -18.71 5.19 6.25
CA TYR A 40 -18.97 3.85 6.77
C TYR A 40 -20.02 3.94 7.87
N THR A 41 -21.05 3.12 7.76
CA THR A 41 -22.14 3.02 8.73
C THR A 41 -22.36 1.58 9.12
N ASN A 42 -22.35 1.31 10.41
CA ASN A 42 -22.68 0.05 11.04
C ASN A 42 -23.70 0.32 12.16
N PRO A 43 -24.97 -0.05 11.99
CA PRO A 43 -26.01 0.23 12.97
C PRO A 43 -25.80 -0.52 14.30
N ASP A 44 -25.17 -1.71 14.27
CA ASP A 44 -24.89 -2.49 15.48
C ASP A 44 -23.72 -1.90 16.28
N TYR A 45 -22.86 -1.12 15.63
CA TYR A 45 -21.72 -0.45 16.25
C TYR A 45 -21.60 1.01 15.79
N PRO A 46 -22.52 1.90 16.19
CA PRO A 46 -22.54 3.29 15.71
C PRO A 46 -21.25 4.06 15.98
N ASP A 47 -20.55 3.75 17.09
CA ASP A 47 -19.26 4.37 17.44
C ASP A 47 -18.11 4.01 16.49
N ARG A 48 -18.32 3.02 15.61
CA ARG A 48 -17.38 2.66 14.53
C ARG A 48 -17.70 3.37 13.22
N ASN A 49 -18.81 4.09 13.15
CA ASN A 49 -19.13 4.90 11.97
C ASN A 49 -18.04 5.93 11.80
N PHE A 50 -17.69 6.21 10.55
CA PHE A 50 -16.76 7.28 10.26
C PHE A 50 -17.09 7.91 8.91
N THR A 51 -16.77 9.19 8.82
CA THR A 51 -16.69 9.90 7.56
C THR A 51 -15.23 10.15 7.24
N SER A 52 -14.86 9.99 5.98
CA SER A 52 -13.59 10.44 5.46
C SER A 52 -13.78 11.39 4.28
N ALA A 53 -12.80 12.26 4.09
CA ALA A 53 -12.68 13.18 2.98
C ALA A 53 -11.43 12.84 2.17
N ILE A 54 -11.52 12.98 0.85
CA ILE A 54 -10.43 12.72 -0.08
C ILE A 54 -10.16 13.99 -0.89
N LYS A 55 -8.89 14.38 -0.93
CA LYS A 55 -8.41 15.52 -1.73
C LYS A 55 -7.57 15.01 -2.89
N TYR A 56 -7.75 15.66 -4.03
CA TYR A 56 -7.04 15.33 -5.27
C TYR A 56 -6.38 16.56 -5.89
N VAL A 57 -5.31 16.33 -6.64
CA VAL A 57 -4.75 17.27 -7.63
C VAL A 57 -4.79 16.55 -8.97
N GLY A 58 -5.62 17.01 -9.90
CA GLY A 58 -5.96 16.24 -11.10
C GLY A 58 -6.57 14.89 -10.70
N ASN A 59 -5.99 13.79 -11.20
CA ASN A 59 -6.40 12.43 -10.87
C ASN A 59 -5.62 11.79 -9.71
N ARG A 60 -4.71 12.53 -9.06
CA ARG A 60 -3.87 11.99 -7.97
C ARG A 60 -4.47 12.31 -6.62
N ILE A 61 -4.64 11.29 -5.78
CA ILE A 61 -4.98 11.48 -4.37
C ILE A 61 -3.79 12.16 -3.68
N VAL A 62 -4.03 13.27 -2.99
CA VAL A 62 -2.98 13.97 -2.23
C VAL A 62 -3.18 13.85 -0.74
N SER A 63 -4.43 13.65 -0.28
CA SER A 63 -4.73 13.43 1.12
C SER A 63 -6.02 12.65 1.32
N PHE A 64 -6.03 11.78 2.32
CA PHE A 64 -7.20 11.09 2.87
C PHE A 64 -7.32 11.46 4.34
N THR A 65 -8.47 12.00 4.76
CA THR A 65 -8.66 12.50 6.13
C THR A 65 -9.88 11.84 6.75
N THR A 66 -9.73 11.29 7.95
CA THR A 66 -10.82 10.85 8.83
C THR A 66 -10.97 11.84 9.99
N GLU A 67 -11.87 11.57 10.94
CA GLU A 67 -11.97 12.35 12.17
C GLU A 67 -10.72 12.25 13.07
N LYS A 68 -9.91 11.19 12.89
CA LYS A 68 -8.77 10.89 13.79
C LYS A 68 -7.42 11.03 13.11
N THR A 69 -7.37 10.80 11.80
CA THR A 69 -6.12 10.70 11.06
C THR A 69 -6.15 11.47 9.76
N ARG A 70 -4.98 11.94 9.32
CA ARG A 70 -4.74 12.42 7.97
C ARG A 70 -3.62 11.59 7.34
N THR A 71 -3.82 11.10 6.13
CA THR A 71 -2.82 10.39 5.34
C THR A 71 -2.50 11.22 4.11
N ASP A 72 -1.23 11.60 3.94
CA ASP A 72 -0.75 12.41 2.83
C ASP A 72 0.08 11.55 1.87
N TYR A 73 -0.05 11.81 0.56
CA TYR A 73 0.57 11.05 -0.51
C TYR A 73 1.54 11.93 -1.29
N THR A 74 2.79 11.49 -1.41
CA THR A 74 3.85 12.19 -2.16
C THR A 74 4.21 11.40 -3.40
N TYR A 75 4.40 12.11 -4.52
CA TYR A 75 4.66 11.51 -5.82
C TYR A 75 5.99 11.96 -6.43
N GLN A 76 6.60 11.06 -7.19
CA GLN A 76 7.62 11.39 -8.18
C GLN A 76 7.12 10.93 -9.55
N GLY A 77 6.88 11.87 -10.46
CA GLY A 77 6.16 11.56 -11.69
C GLY A 77 4.78 10.98 -11.36
N ASN A 78 4.48 9.78 -11.88
CA ASN A 78 3.22 9.06 -11.64
C ASN A 78 3.28 8.04 -10.49
N LEU A 79 4.42 7.91 -9.80
CA LEU A 79 4.64 6.91 -8.75
C LEU A 79 4.50 7.55 -7.36
N ILE A 80 3.81 6.86 -6.45
CA ILE A 80 3.79 7.25 -5.03
C ILE A 80 5.14 6.84 -4.44
N VAL A 81 5.88 7.81 -3.91
CA VAL A 81 7.20 7.55 -3.29
C VAL A 81 7.15 7.65 -1.78
N LYS A 82 6.11 8.26 -1.21
CA LYS A 82 5.92 8.33 0.23
C LYS A 82 4.46 8.47 0.62
N ILE A 83 4.08 7.80 1.70
CA ILE A 83 2.79 7.96 2.38
C ILE A 83 3.09 8.29 3.84
N THR A 84 2.43 9.31 4.39
CA THR A 84 2.60 9.67 5.79
C THR A 84 1.25 9.83 6.46
N THR A 85 1.03 9.09 7.54
CA THR A 85 -0.18 9.18 8.35
C THR A 85 0.10 9.94 9.64
N TYR A 86 -0.78 10.87 9.99
CA TYR A 86 -0.71 11.73 11.15
C TYR A 86 -1.92 11.53 12.06
N ASP A 87 -1.73 11.65 13.36
CA ASP A 87 -2.80 11.85 14.34
C ASP A 87 -3.19 13.33 14.33
N ILE A 88 -4.47 13.59 14.07
CA ILE A 88 -5.03 14.94 14.01
C ILE A 88 -6.07 15.20 15.11
N ARG A 89 -6.24 14.25 16.04
CA ARG A 89 -7.16 14.43 17.17
C ARG A 89 -6.69 15.57 18.05
N TYR A 90 -7.65 16.32 18.60
CA TYR A 90 -7.36 17.44 19.51
C TYR A 90 -6.40 18.49 18.90
N ASN A 91 -6.49 18.72 17.57
CA ASN A 91 -5.65 19.63 16.81
C ASN A 91 -4.14 19.30 16.84
N LYS A 92 -3.80 18.03 17.08
CA LYS A 92 -2.44 17.51 16.92
C LYS A 92 -2.08 17.35 15.44
N ASN A 93 -0.80 17.07 15.18
CA ASN A 93 -0.31 16.69 13.86
C ASN A 93 0.90 15.75 14.02
N ASP A 94 0.78 14.81 14.96
CA ASP A 94 1.84 13.89 15.32
C ASP A 94 1.97 12.82 14.24
N LYS A 95 3.18 12.59 13.73
CA LYS A 95 3.41 11.55 12.72
C LYS A 95 3.22 10.17 13.36
N LEU A 96 2.38 9.33 12.78
CA LEU A 96 2.10 7.96 13.23
C LEU A 96 2.90 6.94 12.45
N VAL A 97 2.83 7.00 11.13
CA VAL A 97 3.44 6.04 10.20
C VAL A 97 3.99 6.80 9.00
N GLU A 98 5.18 6.42 8.55
CA GLU A 98 5.72 6.84 7.26
C GLU A 98 6.16 5.62 6.46
N ASP A 99 5.61 5.50 5.26
CA ASP A 99 5.98 4.50 4.28
C ASP A 99 6.70 5.18 3.11
N SER A 100 7.87 4.68 2.74
CA SER A 100 8.66 5.16 1.60
C SER A 100 8.86 4.04 0.58
N TYR A 101 8.75 4.38 -0.70
CA TYR A 101 8.78 3.43 -1.81
C TYR A 101 9.87 3.80 -2.81
N SER A 102 10.67 2.82 -3.22
CA SER A 102 11.65 2.97 -4.30
C SER A 102 11.30 2.08 -5.47
N TYR A 103 11.71 2.51 -6.67
CA TYR A 103 11.39 1.83 -7.91
C TYR A 103 12.64 1.67 -8.78
N THR A 104 12.74 0.54 -9.47
CA THR A 104 13.78 0.26 -10.46
C THR A 104 13.10 -0.23 -11.74
N GLY A 105 13.35 0.45 -12.87
CA GLY A 105 12.70 0.10 -14.14
C GLY A 105 11.16 0.15 -14.07
N GLY A 106 10.59 1.07 -13.27
CA GLY A 106 9.15 1.21 -13.07
C GLY A 106 8.51 0.17 -12.14
N LYS A 107 9.29 -0.81 -11.65
CA LYS A 107 8.85 -1.84 -10.71
C LYS A 107 9.23 -1.47 -9.28
N LEU A 108 8.39 -1.80 -8.29
CA LEU A 108 8.67 -1.53 -6.88
C LEU A 108 9.91 -2.34 -6.46
N SER A 109 10.98 -1.68 -6.05
CA SER A 109 12.22 -2.35 -5.65
C SER A 109 12.34 -2.44 -4.12
N SER A 110 11.81 -1.46 -3.39
CA SER A 110 11.75 -1.53 -1.93
C SER A 110 10.61 -0.72 -1.33
N TRP A 111 10.19 -1.14 -0.13
CA TRP A 111 9.27 -0.42 0.74
C TRP A 111 9.86 -0.36 2.15
N THR A 112 10.04 0.83 2.70
CA THR A 112 10.46 1.06 4.08
C THR A 112 9.29 1.61 4.87
N SER A 113 9.03 1.06 6.05
CA SER A 113 8.00 1.53 6.98
C SER A 113 8.63 1.94 8.31
N ALA A 114 8.18 3.06 8.85
CA ALA A 114 8.59 3.59 10.14
C ALA A 114 7.37 3.97 10.99
N GLU A 115 7.36 3.53 12.25
CA GLU A 115 6.28 3.79 13.22
C GLU A 115 6.83 4.30 14.55
N ASN A 116 5.92 4.77 15.41
CA ASN A 116 6.19 5.24 16.78
C ASN A 116 7.24 6.35 16.84
N PHE A 117 6.91 7.48 16.20
CA PHE A 117 7.76 8.66 16.21
C PHE A 117 7.69 9.36 17.57
N THR A 118 8.84 9.61 18.17
CA THR A 118 8.99 10.38 19.40
C THR A 118 10.16 11.35 19.27
N SER A 119 10.41 12.14 20.31
CA SER A 119 11.60 12.99 20.39
C SER A 119 12.90 12.17 20.47
N GLU A 120 12.84 10.99 21.09
CA GLU A 120 13.95 10.02 21.14
C GLU A 120 14.13 9.27 19.81
N TYR A 121 13.03 8.99 19.11
CA TYR A 121 13.02 8.27 17.83
C TYR A 121 12.46 9.15 16.70
N PRO A 122 13.19 10.18 16.24
CA PRO A 122 12.71 11.11 15.21
C PRO A 122 12.50 10.45 13.84
N PHE A 123 13.10 9.26 13.63
CA PHE A 123 12.96 8.44 12.42
C PHE A 123 12.07 7.21 12.61
N GLY A 124 11.36 7.13 13.75
CA GLY A 124 10.54 5.99 14.16
C GLY A 124 11.31 4.95 14.98
N GLU A 125 10.70 4.44 16.04
CA GLU A 125 11.26 3.36 16.90
C GLU A 125 11.19 2.00 16.19
N TYR A 126 10.14 1.77 15.41
CA TYR A 126 9.98 0.51 14.68
C TYR A 126 10.16 0.78 13.21
N ARG A 127 11.27 0.26 12.66
CA ARG A 127 11.64 0.46 11.27
C ARG A 127 11.88 -0.88 10.60
N SER A 128 11.28 -1.05 9.43
CA SER A 128 11.45 -2.24 8.61
C SER A 128 11.56 -1.89 7.13
N LYS A 129 12.13 -2.80 6.36
CA LYS A 129 12.25 -2.68 4.92
C LYS A 129 11.90 -4.00 4.26
N SER A 130 11.15 -3.92 3.18
CA SER A 130 10.91 -5.01 2.25
C SER A 130 11.69 -4.73 0.97
N VAL A 131 12.39 -5.73 0.45
CA VAL A 131 13.10 -5.68 -0.85
C VAL A 131 12.43 -6.66 -1.79
N TYR A 132 12.16 -6.22 -3.02
CA TYR A 132 11.44 -7.00 -4.02
C TYR A 132 12.37 -7.38 -5.18
N THR A 133 12.45 -8.68 -5.46
CA THR A 133 13.21 -9.25 -6.57
C THR A 133 12.24 -9.88 -7.56
N TYR A 134 12.30 -9.45 -8.83
CA TYR A 134 11.48 -10.00 -9.90
C TYR A 134 12.28 -11.10 -10.62
N ASN A 135 11.77 -12.32 -10.57
CA ASN A 135 12.46 -13.51 -11.06
C ASN A 135 12.11 -13.78 -12.54
N ALA A 136 12.86 -14.66 -13.18
CA ALA A 136 12.64 -15.02 -14.58
C ALA A 136 11.42 -15.93 -14.81
N ASP A 137 10.88 -16.53 -13.75
CA ASP A 137 9.70 -17.40 -13.74
C ASP A 137 8.40 -16.64 -13.43
N ASP A 138 8.41 -15.31 -13.62
CA ASP A 138 7.31 -14.39 -13.33
C ASP A 138 6.87 -14.33 -11.85
N THR A 139 7.65 -14.91 -10.94
CA THR A 139 7.45 -14.73 -9.49
C THR A 139 8.16 -13.47 -8.97
N ILE A 140 7.70 -12.99 -7.81
CA ILE A 140 8.32 -11.88 -7.09
C ILE A 140 8.67 -12.36 -5.69
N THR A 141 9.96 -12.31 -5.32
CA THR A 141 10.39 -12.57 -3.95
C THR A 141 10.40 -11.27 -3.16
N LYS A 142 9.82 -11.27 -1.96
CA LYS A 142 9.92 -10.17 -0.99
C LYS A 142 10.64 -10.63 0.26
N GLU A 143 11.79 -10.03 0.50
CA GLU A 143 12.59 -10.26 1.69
C GLU A 143 12.36 -9.12 2.69
N LYS A 144 12.28 -9.44 3.98
CA LYS A 144 12.07 -8.45 5.04
C LYS A 144 13.35 -8.20 5.82
N TYR A 145 13.55 -6.97 6.25
CA TYR A 145 14.68 -6.51 7.05
C TYR A 145 14.15 -5.67 8.21
N GLN A 146 14.74 -5.86 9.39
CA GLN A 146 14.61 -4.92 10.50
C GLN A 146 15.73 -3.89 10.39
N ILE A 147 15.43 -2.63 10.70
CA ILE A 147 16.43 -1.55 10.67
C ILE A 147 16.70 -1.13 12.11
N ASN A 148 17.97 -1.18 12.52
CA ASN A 148 18.39 -0.62 13.81
C ASN A 148 18.15 0.89 13.80
N THR A 149 17.40 1.40 14.77
CA THR A 149 17.00 2.82 14.80
C THR A 149 18.15 3.76 15.11
N THR A 150 19.19 3.28 15.81
CA THR A 150 20.36 4.06 16.21
C THR A 150 21.46 4.01 15.14
N THR A 151 21.78 2.82 14.62
CA THR A 151 22.90 2.64 13.68
C THR A 151 22.46 2.69 12.22
N GLY A 152 21.18 2.44 11.93
CA GLY A 152 20.65 2.30 10.58
C GLY A 152 20.98 0.97 9.90
N GLU A 153 21.67 0.04 10.58
CA GLU A 153 22.02 -1.26 10.04
C GLU A 153 20.76 -2.11 9.77
N GLU A 154 20.77 -2.83 8.63
CA GLU A 154 19.66 -3.69 8.21
C GLU A 154 19.97 -5.16 8.54
N THR A 155 19.11 -5.79 9.32
CA THR A 155 19.19 -7.23 9.64
C THR A 155 18.09 -7.97 8.89
N LYS A 156 18.48 -8.89 8.01
CA LYS A 156 17.55 -9.71 7.25
C LYS A 156 16.74 -10.63 8.17
N SER A 157 15.44 -10.68 7.95
CA SER A 157 14.54 -11.63 8.59
C SER A 157 14.63 -12.99 7.91
N ASN A 158 14.43 -14.04 8.69
CA ASN A 158 14.23 -15.41 8.21
C ASN A 158 12.82 -15.64 7.60
N TYR A 159 12.01 -14.58 7.50
CA TYR A 159 10.72 -14.59 6.84
C TYR A 159 10.81 -13.95 5.45
N PHE A 160 10.29 -14.65 4.43
CA PHE A 160 10.13 -14.11 3.08
C PHE A 160 8.83 -14.57 2.43
N ASP A 161 8.38 -13.79 1.45
CA ASP A 161 7.19 -14.08 0.65
C ASP A 161 7.56 -14.28 -0.82
N VAL A 162 6.88 -15.19 -1.51
CA VAL A 162 6.92 -15.32 -2.97
C VAL A 162 5.52 -15.10 -3.51
N PHE A 163 5.39 -14.14 -4.42
CA PHE A 163 4.14 -13.78 -5.09
C PHE A 163 4.14 -14.26 -6.52
N THR A 164 2.98 -14.74 -6.99
CA THR A 164 2.75 -15.01 -8.41
C THR A 164 1.53 -14.22 -8.86
N TYR A 165 1.67 -13.47 -9.95
CA TYR A 165 0.60 -12.66 -10.52
C TYR A 165 0.18 -13.21 -11.88
N LYS A 166 -1.11 -13.10 -12.18
CA LYS A 166 -1.66 -13.37 -13.51
C LYS A 166 -2.66 -12.29 -13.88
N ASN A 167 -2.45 -11.66 -15.04
CA ASN A 167 -3.29 -10.57 -15.54
C ASN A 167 -3.47 -9.43 -14.52
N GLY A 168 -2.40 -9.10 -13.79
CA GLY A 168 -2.42 -8.07 -12.75
C GLY A 168 -3.00 -8.51 -11.40
N ASN A 169 -3.57 -9.71 -11.28
CA ASN A 169 -4.12 -10.22 -10.03
C ASN A 169 -3.13 -11.15 -9.31
N LEU A 170 -3.07 -11.07 -7.97
CA LEU A 170 -2.25 -11.96 -7.14
C LEU A 170 -2.91 -13.32 -7.06
N ILE A 171 -2.36 -14.36 -7.70
CA ILE A 171 -2.98 -15.70 -7.69
C ILE A 171 -2.40 -16.62 -6.62
N THR A 172 -1.15 -16.40 -6.22
CA THR A 172 -0.47 -17.21 -5.19
C THR A 172 0.42 -16.35 -4.32
N LEU A 173 0.37 -16.61 -3.01
CA LEU A 173 1.32 -16.11 -2.02
C LEU A 173 1.87 -17.31 -1.24
N VAL A 174 3.19 -17.49 -1.27
CA VAL A 174 3.89 -18.45 -0.41
C VAL A 174 4.70 -17.68 0.63
N SER A 175 4.38 -17.84 1.90
CA SER A 175 5.11 -17.28 3.03
C SER A 175 5.95 -18.35 3.70
N THR A 176 7.25 -18.10 3.89
CA THR A 176 8.19 -19.04 4.52
C THR A 176 8.84 -18.39 5.73
N ASP A 177 8.87 -19.09 6.87
CA ASP A 177 9.64 -18.73 8.07
C ASP A 177 10.66 -19.82 8.39
N THR A 178 11.94 -19.46 8.35
CA THR A 178 13.06 -20.37 8.63
C THR A 178 13.64 -20.23 10.04
N ASN A 179 13.00 -19.48 10.95
CA ASN A 179 13.48 -19.27 12.33
C ASN A 179 13.44 -20.52 13.22
N SER A 180 12.54 -21.47 12.95
CA SER A 180 12.37 -22.68 13.76
C SER A 180 12.34 -23.93 12.88
N LEU A 181 12.86 -25.04 13.40
CA LEU A 181 12.67 -26.36 12.81
C LEU A 181 11.46 -27.07 13.47
N PRO A 182 10.54 -27.66 12.69
CA PRO A 182 10.47 -27.62 11.23
C PRO A 182 10.13 -26.21 10.71
N TYR A 183 10.66 -25.86 9.53
CA TYR A 183 10.32 -24.60 8.87
C TYR A 183 8.80 -24.50 8.67
N SER A 184 8.27 -23.29 8.78
CA SER A 184 6.86 -23.04 8.51
C SER A 184 6.71 -22.52 7.09
N VAL A 185 5.84 -23.15 6.31
CA VAL A 185 5.44 -22.70 4.97
C VAL A 185 3.93 -22.59 4.93
N ASN A 186 3.42 -21.41 4.58
CA ASN A 186 2.01 -21.17 4.31
C ASN A 186 1.83 -20.83 2.84
N THR A 187 0.84 -21.45 2.19
CA THR A 187 0.45 -21.12 0.82
C THR A 187 -0.99 -20.63 0.81
N SER A 188 -1.19 -19.46 0.22
CA SER A 188 -2.50 -18.88 -0.06
C SER A 188 -2.72 -18.84 -1.56
N ILE A 189 -3.86 -19.36 -2.02
CA ILE A 189 -4.28 -19.38 -3.43
C ILE A 189 -5.53 -18.51 -3.54
N TYR A 190 -5.54 -17.64 -4.54
CA TYR A 190 -6.62 -16.70 -4.78
C TYR A 190 -7.27 -16.97 -6.13
N GLU A 191 -8.58 -17.12 -6.12
CA GLU A 191 -9.41 -17.26 -7.31
C GLU A 191 -10.22 -15.98 -7.49
N TYR A 192 -10.28 -15.50 -8.73
CA TYR A 192 -11.00 -14.30 -9.10
C TYR A 192 -12.12 -14.64 -10.06
N ASP A 193 -13.24 -13.94 -9.96
CA ASP A 193 -14.33 -14.08 -10.92
C ASP A 193 -13.83 -13.68 -12.31
N THR A 194 -13.98 -14.60 -13.26
CA THR A 194 -13.57 -14.42 -14.66
C THR A 194 -14.72 -13.90 -15.52
N LYS A 195 -15.93 -13.80 -14.97
CA LYS A 195 -17.07 -13.20 -15.67
C LYS A 195 -16.86 -11.69 -15.69
N LYS A 196 -16.83 -11.12 -16.91
CA LYS A 196 -16.92 -9.68 -17.12
C LYS A 196 -18.25 -9.20 -16.52
N GLN A 197 -18.22 -8.63 -15.33
CA GLN A 197 -19.34 -7.81 -14.87
C GLN A 197 -19.29 -6.53 -15.69
N SER A 198 -20.14 -6.44 -16.70
CA SER A 198 -20.44 -5.20 -17.40
C SER A 198 -20.92 -4.19 -16.36
N ILE A 199 -20.15 -3.12 -16.17
CA ILE A 199 -20.62 -1.90 -15.50
C ILE A 199 -21.19 -1.00 -16.58
#